data_AF-A0A7G2LSN4-F1
#
_entry.id   AF-A0A7G2LSN4-F1
#
_cell.length_a   1.000
_cell.length_b   1.000
_cell.length_c   1.000
_cell.angle_alpha   90.00
_cell.angle_beta   90.00
_cell.angle_gamma   90.00
#
_symmetry.space_group_name_H-M   'P 1'
#
loop_
_entity.id
_entity.type
_entity.pdbx_description
1 polymer ?
#
loop_
_entity_poly.entity_id
_entity_poly.type
_entity_poly.pdbx_seq_one_letter_code
_entity_poly.pdbx_strand_id
1 'polypeptide(L)' 'ALTALLCGGHGLLIGLPGLGKTRLVETLSTVMGLHGNRVQFTPDLMPADILGSEVLDTAPDGSRAFRFIEGPIFCQLLMA' A
#
# COMPACT_ATOMS: atom_id res chain seq x y z
N ALA A 1 -2.89 -12.22 -13.39
CA ALA A 1 -2.03 -11.47 -12.45
C ALA A 1 -0.81 -10.91 -13.17
N LEU A 2 0.10 -11.75 -13.69
CA LEU A 2 1.33 -11.28 -14.35
C LEU A 2 1.07 -10.34 -15.54
N THR A 3 0.12 -10.67 -16.43
CA THR A 3 -0.25 -9.77 -17.54
C THR A 3 -0.73 -8.40 -17.04
N ALA A 4 -1.58 -8.38 -16.01
CA ALA A 4 -2.06 -7.12 -15.43
C ALA A 4 -0.89 -6.30 -14.85
N LEU A 5 0.03 -6.95 -14.12
CA LEU A 5 1.22 -6.30 -13.57
C LEU A 5 2.11 -5.71 -14.66
N LEU A 6 2.43 -6.49 -15.70
CA LEU A 6 3.30 -6.05 -16.79
C LEU A 6 2.67 -4.95 -17.66
N CYS A 7 1.34 -4.92 -17.75
CA CYS A 7 0.61 -3.86 -18.43
C CYS A 7 0.33 -2.63 -17.55
N GLY A 8 0.79 -2.60 -16.29
CA GLY A 8 0.48 -1.52 -15.34
C GLY A 8 -1.01 -1.39 -15.01
N GLY A 9 -1.77 -2.49 -15.17
CA GLY A 9 -3.22 -2.52 -14.96
C GLY A 9 -3.63 -3.04 -13.59
N HIS A 10 -4.93 -2.96 -13.31
CA HIS A 10 -5.54 -3.49 -12.08
C HIS A 10 -6.20 -4.84 -12.35
N GLY A 11 -6.12 -5.76 -11.38
CA GLY A 11 -6.69 -7.09 -11.49
C GLY A 11 -7.45 -7.48 -10.22
N LEU A 12 -8.64 -8.04 -10.39
CA LEU A 12 -9.45 -8.58 -9.30
C LEU A 12 -9.19 -10.09 -9.15
N LEU A 13 -8.72 -10.52 -7.98
CA LEU A 13 -8.45 -11.93 -7.67
C LEU A 13 -9.68 -12.59 -7.04
N ILE A 14 -10.45 -13.33 -7.84
CA ILE A 14 -11.66 -14.05 -7.39
C ILE A 14 -11.32 -15.53 -7.19
N GLY A 15 -11.83 -16.13 -6.11
CA GLY A 15 -11.73 -17.57 -5.86
C GLY A 15 -12.13 -17.92 -4.43
N LEU A 16 -12.22 -19.21 -4.12
CA LEU A 16 -12.57 -19.71 -2.79
C LEU A 16 -11.62 -19.17 -1.69
N PRO A 17 -12.10 -19.05 -0.43
CA PRO A 17 -11.23 -18.72 0.70
C PRO A 17 -10.12 -19.77 0.86
N GLY A 18 -8.95 -19.35 1.36
CA GLY A 18 -7.82 -20.25 1.60
C GLY A 18 -6.94 -20.56 0.39
N LEU A 19 -7.26 -20.09 -0.82
CA LEU A 19 -6.44 -20.33 -2.03
C LEU A 19 -5.14 -19.51 -2.12
N GLY A 20 -4.67 -18.91 -1.02
CA GLY A 20 -3.41 -18.19 -1.00
C GLY A 20 -3.35 -16.93 -1.89
N LYS A 21 -4.49 -16.31 -2.23
CA LYS A 21 -4.55 -15.09 -3.06
C LYS A 21 -3.63 -13.96 -2.53
N THR A 22 -3.61 -13.76 -1.23
CA THR A 22 -2.71 -12.82 -0.55
C THR A 22 -1.24 -13.22 -0.73
N ARG A 23 -0.91 -14.50 -0.51
CA ARG A 23 0.44 -15.04 -0.70
C ARG A 23 0.91 -14.90 -2.14
N LEU A 24 0.03 -15.05 -3.12
CA LEU A 24 0.35 -14.85 -4.54
C LEU A 24 0.83 -13.41 -4.79
N VAL A 25 0.11 -12.40 -4.29
CA VAL A 25 0.48 -10.99 -4.47
C VAL A 25 1.78 -10.65 -3.72
N GLU A 26 1.94 -11.11 -2.48
CA GLU A 26 3.17 -10.94 -1.69
C GLU A 26 4.40 -11.56 -2.38
N THR A 27 4.23 -12.77 -2.91
CA THR A 27 5.31 -13.50 -3.61
C THR A 27 5.66 -12.80 -4.92
N LEU A 28 4.67 -12.33 -5.67
CA LEU A 28 4.91 -11.54 -6.88
C LEU A 28 5.67 -10.24 -6.57
N SER A 29 5.31 -9.52 -5.50
CA SER A 29 6.06 -8.33 -5.08
C SER A 29 7.52 -8.65 -4.80
N THR A 30 7.75 -9.70 -4.02
CA THR A 30 9.10 -10.13 -3.61
C THR A 30 9.95 -10.56 -4.81
N VAL A 31 9.42 -11.44 -5.67
CA VAL A 31 10.17 -12.00 -6.81
C VAL A 31 10.46 -10.95 -7.87
N MET A 32 9.57 -9.97 -8.03
CA MET A 32 9.75 -8.87 -8.98
C MET A 32 10.56 -7.68 -8.41
N GLY A 33 10.96 -7.74 -7.14
CA GLY A 33 11.70 -6.64 -6.49
C GLY A 33 10.88 -5.36 -6.32
N LEU A 34 9.55 -5.46 -6.23
CA LEU A 34 8.64 -4.33 -6.07
C LEU A 34 8.41 -4.03 -4.60
N HIS A 35 8.37 -2.74 -4.23
CA HIS A 35 7.82 -2.33 -2.94
C HIS A 35 6.31 -2.58 -2.97
N GLY A 36 5.86 -3.52 -2.14
CA GLY A 36 4.47 -3.93 -2.06
C GLY A 36 3.84 -3.46 -0.77
N ASN A 37 2.67 -2.83 -0.86
CA ASN A 37 1.88 -2.41 0.29
C ASN A 37 0.46 -2.98 0.22
N ARG A 38 -0.23 -2.95 1.36
CA ARG A 38 -1.60 -3.42 1.49
C ARG A 38 -2.49 -2.35 2.13
N VAL A 39 -3.66 -2.16 1.56
CA VAL A 39 -4.81 -1.51 2.21
C VAL A 39 -5.84 -2.58 2.54
N GLN A 40 -6.48 -2.49 3.69
CA GLN A 40 -7.65 -3.33 3.99
C GLN A 40 -8.85 -2.40 4.07
N PHE A 41 -9.79 -2.52 3.14
CA PHE A 41 -11.00 -1.73 3.23
C PHE A 41 -11.85 -2.16 4.42
N THR A 42 -12.07 -1.21 5.32
CA THR A 42 -13.00 -1.24 6.44
C THR A 42 -13.94 -0.03 6.29
N PRO A 43 -15.15 -0.05 6.86
CA PRO A 43 -16.09 1.06 6.72
C PRO A 43 -15.59 2.38 7.33
N ASP A 44 -14.63 2.31 8.27
CA ASP A 44 -14.07 3.47 8.99
C ASP A 44 -12.82 4.07 8.32
N LEU A 45 -12.42 3.52 7.17
CA LEU A 45 -11.17 3.91 6.51
C LEU A 45 -11.21 5.38 6.07
N MET A 46 -10.28 6.18 6.57
CA MET A 46 -10.15 7.59 6.19
C MET A 46 -9.19 7.76 5.00
N PRO A 47 -9.33 8.83 4.19
CA PRO A 47 -8.37 9.11 3.11
C PRO A 47 -6.92 9.21 3.59
N ALA A 48 -6.70 9.69 4.82
CA ALA A 48 -5.39 9.77 5.45
C ALA A 48 -4.76 8.39 5.69
N ASP A 49 -5.55 7.31 5.84
CA ASP A 49 -5.04 5.95 5.99
C ASP A 49 -4.53 5.36 4.67
N ILE A 50 -4.88 5.97 3.52
CA ILE A 50 -4.40 5.60 2.18
C ILE A 50 -3.27 6.52 1.74
N LEU A 51 -3.52 7.83 1.80
CA LEU A 51 -2.62 8.86 1.31
C LEU A 51 -1.53 9.21 2.31
N GLY A 52 -1.73 8.98 3.61
CA GLY A 52 -0.84 9.50 4.64
C GLY A 52 -1.34 10.81 5.24
N SER A 53 -0.55 11.39 6.16
CA SER A 53 -0.93 12.57 6.92
C SER A 53 0.25 13.49 7.21
N GLU A 54 -0.03 14.78 7.40
CA GLU A 54 0.95 15.73 7.92
C GLU A 54 0.93 15.71 9.45
N VAL A 55 2.11 15.51 10.04
CA VAL A 55 2.32 15.53 11.48
C VAL A 55 3.17 16.73 11.85
N LEU A 56 2.76 17.47 12.88
CA LEU A 56 3.58 18.53 13.43
C LEU A 56 4.70 17.91 14.26
N ASP A 57 5.93 18.01 13.78
CA ASP A 57 7.12 17.50 14.44
C ASP A 57 7.86 18.65 15.13
N THR A 58 8.51 18.36 16.26
CA THR A 58 9.33 19.34 16.97
C THR A 58 10.78 18.96 16.81
N ALA A 59 11.53 19.78 16.09
CA ALA A 59 12.95 19.55 15.87
C ALA A 59 13.74 19.72 17.18
N PRO A 60 14.95 19.16 17.28
CA PRO A 60 15.77 19.23 18.50
C PRO A 60 16.12 20.65 18.96
N ASP A 61 16.01 21.63 18.06
CA ASP A 61 16.22 23.07 18.30
C ASP A 61 14.97 23.80 18.82
N GLY A 62 13.85 23.09 19.01
CA GLY A 62 12.58 23.63 19.48
C GLY A 62 11.68 24.23 18.39
N SER A 63 12.10 24.21 17.12
CA SER A 63 11.26 24.64 16.00
C SER A 63 10.17 23.61 15.68
N ARG A 64 9.01 24.09 15.24
CA ARG A 64 7.88 23.25 14.83
C ARG A 64 7.74 23.25 13.33
N ALA A 65 7.75 22.08 12.71
CA ALA A 65 7.60 21.92 11.26
C ALA A 65 6.60 20.80 10.94
N PHE A 66 5.85 20.96 9.85
CA PHE A 66 5.00 19.89 9.34
C PHE A 66 5.85 18.89 8.56
N ARG A 67 5.73 17.60 8.88
CA ARG A 67 6.35 16.48 8.17
C ARG A 67 5.26 15.58 7.62
N PHE A 68 5.33 15.31 6.32
CA PHE A 68 4.43 14.34 5.68
C PHE A 68 4.88 12.91 5.97
N ILE A 69 3.94 12.07 6.39
CA ILE A 69 4.11 10.63 6.55
C ILE A 69 3.34 9.96 5.42
N GLU A 70 4.07 9.30 4.52
CA GLU A 70 3.51 8.60 3.37
C GLU A 70 2.60 7.44 3.80
N GLY A 71 1.40 7.36 3.20
CA GLY A 71 0.49 6.24 3.35
C GLY A 71 0.86 5.02 2.48
N PRO A 72 0.11 3.91 2.60
CA PRO A 72 0.40 2.67 1.88
C PRO A 72 0.30 2.78 0.36
N ILE A 73 -0.34 3.82 -0.19
CA ILE A 73 -0.45 4.01 -1.65
C ILE A 73 0.90 4.24 -2.34
N PHE A 74 1.92 4.72 -1.62
CA PHE A 74 3.25 4.98 -2.16
C PHE A 74 4.07 3.69 -2.28
N CYS A 75 3.74 2.90 -3.31
CA CYS A 75 4.36 1.62 -3.62
C CYS A 75 4.24 1.30 -5.12
N GLN A 76 4.98 0.32 -5.63
CA GLN A 76 4.82 -0.14 -7.02
C GLN A 76 3.76 -1.23 -7.18
N LEU A 77 3.41 -1.94 -6.10
CA LEU A 77 2.36 -2.95 -6.10
C LEU A 77 1.46 -2.80 -4.87
N LEU A 78 0.20 -2.39 -5.09
CA LEU A 78 -0.79 -2.26 -4.03
C LEU A 78 -1.77 -3.43 -4.05
N MET A 79 -1.97 -4.07 -2.89
CA MET A 79 -3.10 -4.98 -2.65
C MET A 79 -4.16 -4.25 -1.83
N ALA A 80 -5.42 -4.34 -2.23
CA ALA A 80 -6.55 -3.71 -1.53
C ALA A 80 -7.68 -4.71 -1.27
#